data_AF-A0A9D5Y7C5-F1
#
_entry.id   AF-A0A9D5Y7C5-F1
#
_cell.length_a   1.000
_cell.length_b   1.000
_cell.length_c   1.000
_cell.angle_alpha   90.00
_cell.angle_beta   90.00
_cell.angle_gamma   90.00
#
_symmetry.space_group_name_H-M   'P 1'
#
loop_
_entity.id
_entity.type
_entity.pdbx_description
1 polymer ?
#
loop_
_entity_poly.entity_id
_entity_poly.type
_entity_poly.pdbx_seq_one_letter_code
_entity_poly.pdbx_strand_id
1 'polypeptide(L)'
;MIYVVELPEQGQPRAWFAYDDEDFSRKVAASDALQPWEIHDEVTARGLMKDLGHPVVDEQARAHFPAICALGDEHGWDTPLYRADHLLGRGVFRTEPVAERDALTAALAARSGVTSCIYWTDRDAIGAFEGADPRIAGKALWWARRALYEQLVELEVLADDN
;
A
#
# COMPACT_ATOMS: atom_id res chain seq x y z
N MET A 1 -3.95 -3.91 15.50
CA MET A 1 -2.77 -4.00 14.62
C MET A 1 -3.23 -4.48 13.24
N ILE A 2 -2.38 -4.34 12.21
CA ILE A 2 -2.63 -4.83 10.86
C ILE A 2 -1.70 -6.03 10.63
N TYR A 3 -2.19 -7.10 10.03
CA TYR A 3 -1.44 -8.32 9.77
C TYR A 3 -1.42 -8.61 8.28
N VAL A 4 -0.28 -9.08 7.78
CA VAL A 4 -0.13 -9.52 6.40
C VAL A 4 0.45 -10.92 6.39
N VAL A 5 -0.21 -11.81 5.65
CA VAL A 5 0.32 -13.13 5.32
C VAL A 5 0.70 -13.15 3.85
N GLU A 6 1.98 -13.34 3.57
CA GLU A 6 2.54 -13.49 2.24
C GLU A 6 2.66 -14.98 1.89
N LEU A 7 2.04 -15.37 0.78
CA LEU A 7 2.02 -16.72 0.23
C LEU A 7 2.85 -16.71 -1.06
N PRO A 8 4.16 -17.00 -1.00
CA PRO A 8 4.97 -17.06 -2.20
C PRO A 8 4.60 -18.29 -3.04
N GLU A 9 4.71 -18.18 -4.37
CA GLU A 9 4.57 -19.32 -5.29
C GLU A 9 5.61 -20.41 -5.01
N GLN A 10 6.78 -20.02 -4.51
CA GLN A 10 7.86 -20.90 -4.10
C GLN A 10 8.43 -20.46 -2.75
N GLY A 11 8.57 -21.40 -1.81
CA GLY A 11 9.11 -21.13 -0.48
C GLY A 11 8.07 -21.29 0.62
N GLN A 12 8.39 -20.79 1.81
CA GLN A 12 7.51 -20.85 2.98
C GLN A 12 6.69 -19.55 3.09
N PRO A 13 5.40 -19.64 3.47
CA PRO A 13 4.62 -18.48 3.86
C PRO A 13 5.30 -17.68 4.98
N ARG A 14 5.09 -16.37 4.97
CA ARG A 14 5.56 -15.45 6.01
C ARG A 14 4.42 -14.59 6.49
N ALA A 15 4.36 -14.33 7.79
CA ALA A 15 3.51 -13.31 8.35
C ALA A 15 4.35 -12.15 8.90
N TRP A 16 3.78 -10.95 8.86
CA TRP A 16 4.30 -9.77 9.53
C TRP A 16 3.14 -8.87 9.93
N PHE A 17 3.39 -7.89 10.77
CA PHE A 17 2.37 -6.97 11.25
C PHE A 17 2.83 -5.51 11.14
N ALA A 18 1.88 -4.59 11.25
CA ALA A 18 2.09 -3.16 11.44
C ALA A 18 1.21 -2.66 12.58
N TYR A 19 1.71 -1.66 13.33
CA TYR A 19 0.97 -1.12 14.48
C TYR A 19 -0.25 -0.31 14.04
N ASP A 20 -0.08 0.49 12.99
CA ASP A 20 -1.05 1.42 12.42
C ASP A 20 -0.83 1.58 10.91
N ASP A 21 -1.60 2.47 10.29
CA ASP A 21 -1.53 2.74 8.85
C ASP A 21 -0.19 3.35 8.42
N GLU A 22 0.47 4.14 9.27
CA GLU A 22 1.77 4.76 8.95
C GLU A 22 2.89 3.70 8.94
N ASP A 23 2.95 2.82 9.96
CA ASP A 23 3.91 1.73 9.97
C ASP A 23 3.66 0.74 8.81
N PHE A 24 2.39 0.51 8.47
CA PHE A 24 2.01 -0.31 7.32
C PHE A 24 2.51 0.30 6.01
N SER A 25 2.25 1.59 5.80
CA SER A 25 2.70 2.35 4.63
C SER A 25 4.22 2.27 4.45
N ARG A 26 4.99 2.53 5.52
CA ARG A 26 6.46 2.39 5.49
C ARG A 26 6.93 0.98 5.13
N LYS A 27 6.32 -0.06 5.72
CA LYS A 27 6.73 -1.47 5.49
C LYS A 27 6.43 -1.93 4.07
N VAL A 28 5.28 -1.55 3.52
CA VAL A 28 4.93 -1.79 2.12
C VAL A 28 5.94 -1.10 1.22
N ALA A 29 6.20 0.20 1.43
CA ALA A 29 7.11 0.98 0.61
C ALA A 29 8.57 0.50 0.68
N ALA A 30 9.04 0.04 1.85
CA ALA A 30 10.42 -0.43 2.04
C ALA A 30 10.83 -1.62 1.16
N SER A 31 9.86 -2.34 0.62
CA SER A 31 10.07 -3.51 -0.24
C SER A 31 9.38 -3.38 -1.61
N ASP A 32 8.87 -2.19 -1.93
CA ASP A 32 8.25 -1.91 -3.23
C ASP A 32 9.31 -1.45 -4.26
N ALA A 33 9.00 -1.62 -5.54
CA ALA A 33 9.84 -1.11 -6.62
C ALA A 33 9.63 0.39 -6.85
N LEU A 34 8.49 0.93 -6.41
CA LEU A 34 8.13 2.33 -6.53
C LEU A 34 8.58 3.13 -5.31
N GLN A 35 8.75 4.43 -5.48
CA GLN A 35 8.97 5.32 -4.34
C GLN A 35 7.68 5.48 -3.52
N PRO A 36 7.75 5.84 -2.21
CA PRO A 36 6.56 5.98 -1.37
C PRO A 36 5.48 6.88 -1.97
N TRP A 37 5.85 8.05 -2.50
CA TRP A 37 4.95 9.01 -3.15
C TRP A 37 4.42 8.55 -4.52
N GLU A 38 4.95 7.46 -5.07
CA GLU A 38 4.37 6.84 -6.26
C GLU A 38 3.32 5.80 -5.87
N ILE A 39 3.47 5.16 -4.71
CA ILE A 39 2.50 4.20 -4.19
C ILE A 39 1.21 4.93 -3.80
N HIS A 40 1.31 6.02 -3.04
CA HIS A 40 0.22 6.92 -2.72
C HIS A 40 0.75 8.33 -2.44
N ASP A 41 0.07 9.35 -2.94
CA ASP A 41 0.38 10.74 -2.61
C ASP A 41 -0.85 11.65 -2.80
N GLU A 42 -0.85 12.77 -2.07
CA GLU A 42 -1.81 13.87 -2.20
C GLU A 42 -1.05 15.19 -2.35
N VAL A 43 -1.12 15.78 -3.54
CA VAL A 43 -0.34 16.97 -3.90
C VAL A 43 -1.23 17.99 -4.61
N THR A 44 -0.70 19.17 -4.88
CA THR A 44 -1.30 20.12 -5.84
C THR A 44 -0.37 20.30 -7.02
N ALA A 45 -0.90 20.68 -8.18
CA ALA A 45 -0.07 20.98 -9.36
C ALA A 45 0.96 22.10 -9.03
N ARG A 46 0.57 23.09 -8.21
CA ARG A 46 1.50 24.13 -7.72
C ARG A 46 2.58 23.54 -6.82
N GLY A 47 2.22 22.63 -5.92
CA GLY A 47 3.16 21.92 -5.04
C GLY A 47 4.21 21.16 -5.85
N LEU A 48 3.77 20.36 -6.82
CA LEU A 48 4.66 19.62 -7.72
C LEU A 48 5.63 20.55 -8.46
N MET A 49 5.15 21.65 -9.04
CA MET A 49 6.03 22.61 -9.73
C MET A 49 7.05 23.23 -8.79
N LYS A 50 6.64 23.58 -7.56
CA LYS A 50 7.55 24.12 -6.54
C LYS A 50 8.64 23.11 -6.17
N ASP A 51 8.29 21.84 -5.97
CA ASP A 51 9.24 20.78 -5.62
C ASP A 51 10.23 20.48 -6.75
N LEU A 52 9.80 20.71 -7.99
CA LEU A 52 10.65 20.67 -9.19
C LEU A 52 11.50 21.94 -9.41
N GLY A 53 11.43 22.92 -8.50
CA GLY A 53 12.21 24.16 -8.57
C GLY A 53 11.58 25.29 -9.40
N HIS A 54 10.30 25.17 -9.75
CA HIS A 54 9.52 26.15 -10.53
C HIS A 54 8.36 26.73 -9.70
N PRO A 55 8.63 27.57 -8.67
CA PRO A 55 7.58 28.17 -7.84
C PRO A 55 6.68 29.15 -8.61
N VAL A 56 7.15 29.64 -9.75
CA VAL A 56 6.37 30.43 -10.71
C VAL A 56 6.27 29.63 -12.01
N VAL A 57 5.05 29.50 -12.53
CA VAL A 57 4.77 28.77 -13.77
C VAL A 57 4.92 29.72 -14.95
N ASP A 58 6.16 29.85 -15.42
CA ASP A 58 6.51 30.64 -16.61
C ASP A 58 6.53 29.78 -17.89
N GLU A 59 6.91 30.39 -19.01
CA GLU A 59 7.00 29.71 -20.31
C GLU A 59 8.02 28.56 -20.28
N GLN A 60 9.13 28.72 -19.56
CA GLN A 60 10.13 27.67 -19.41
C GLN A 60 9.55 26.47 -18.64
N ALA A 61 8.88 26.73 -17.51
CA ALA A 61 8.25 25.70 -16.70
C ALA A 61 7.19 24.92 -17.50
N ARG A 62 6.38 25.64 -18.30
CA ARG A 62 5.39 25.05 -19.21
C ARG A 62 6.01 24.19 -20.31
N ALA A 63 7.18 24.57 -20.83
CA ALA A 63 7.90 23.78 -21.82
C ALA A 63 8.53 22.51 -21.23
N HIS A 64 9.04 22.57 -19.99
CA HIS A 64 9.70 21.43 -19.33
C HIS A 64 8.70 20.44 -18.72
N PHE A 65 7.58 20.93 -18.17
CA PHE A 65 6.59 20.12 -17.47
C PHE A 65 5.16 20.35 -18.01
N PRO A 66 4.92 20.09 -19.31
CA PRO A 66 3.63 20.37 -19.93
C PRO A 66 2.49 19.56 -19.29
N ALA A 67 2.75 18.33 -18.83
CA ALA A 67 1.75 17.49 -18.18
C ALA A 67 1.28 18.05 -16.83
N ILE A 68 2.18 18.52 -15.98
CA ILE A 68 1.82 19.12 -14.67
C ILE A 68 1.09 20.45 -14.89
N CYS A 69 1.52 21.23 -15.89
CA CYS A 69 0.82 22.45 -16.26
C CYS A 69 -0.60 22.18 -16.76
N ALA A 70 -0.80 21.13 -17.56
CA ALA A 70 -2.13 20.73 -18.00
C ALA A 70 -3.04 20.36 -16.80
N LEU A 71 -2.53 19.60 -15.81
CA LEU A 71 -3.27 19.30 -14.59
C LEU A 71 -3.69 20.57 -13.83
N GLY A 72 -2.78 21.53 -13.68
CA GLY A 72 -3.06 22.80 -13.00
C GLY A 72 -4.05 23.70 -13.77
N ASP A 73 -3.97 23.71 -15.10
CA ASP A 73 -4.89 24.46 -15.95
C ASP A 73 -6.29 23.82 -16.00
N GLU A 74 -6.38 22.49 -15.98
CA GLU A 74 -7.64 21.74 -16.06
C GLU A 74 -8.40 21.73 -14.72
N HIS A 75 -7.70 21.39 -13.63
CA HIS A 75 -8.34 21.16 -12.33
C HIS A 75 -8.19 22.32 -11.35
N GLY A 76 -7.33 23.30 -11.67
CA GLY A 76 -6.93 24.37 -10.77
C GLY A 76 -5.62 24.05 -10.05
N TRP A 77 -4.74 25.06 -9.95
CA TRP A 77 -3.37 24.91 -9.45
C TRP A 77 -3.24 24.50 -7.98
N ASP A 78 -4.25 24.79 -7.18
CA ASP A 78 -4.28 24.55 -5.74
C ASP A 78 -5.28 23.43 -5.36
N THR A 79 -5.87 22.77 -6.36
CA THR A 79 -6.77 21.63 -6.17
C THR A 79 -5.94 20.39 -5.77
N PRO A 80 -6.36 19.64 -4.73
CA PRO A 80 -5.76 18.35 -4.39
C PRO A 80 -5.86 17.36 -5.55
N LEU A 81 -4.74 16.70 -5.83
CA LEU A 81 -4.55 15.68 -6.83
C LEU A 81 -3.98 14.45 -6.16
N TYR A 82 -4.66 13.33 -6.36
CA TYR A 82 -4.32 12.04 -5.77
C TYR A 82 -3.59 11.18 -6.79
N ARG A 83 -2.48 10.58 -6.36
CA ARG A 83 -1.71 9.59 -7.13
C ARG A 83 -1.72 8.26 -6.39
N ALA A 84 -1.82 7.17 -7.15
CA ALA A 84 -1.62 5.82 -6.62
C ALA A 84 -1.26 4.89 -7.78
N ASP A 85 0.02 4.76 -8.09
CA ASP A 85 0.48 4.19 -9.37
C ASP A 85 0.08 2.72 -9.57
N HIS A 86 0.05 1.93 -8.49
CA HIS A 86 -0.38 0.54 -8.53
C HIS A 86 -1.89 0.37 -8.76
N LEU A 87 -2.70 1.39 -8.41
CA LEU A 87 -4.16 1.35 -8.50
C LEU A 87 -4.69 2.08 -9.74
N LEU A 88 -4.11 3.24 -10.07
CA LEU A 88 -4.57 4.13 -11.15
C LEU A 88 -3.75 3.98 -12.44
N GLY A 89 -2.56 3.38 -12.36
CA GLY A 89 -1.56 3.39 -13.42
C GLY A 89 -0.48 4.45 -13.19
N ARG A 90 0.70 4.23 -13.80
CA ARG A 90 1.89 5.06 -13.57
C ARG A 90 1.66 6.53 -13.91
N GLY A 91 1.92 7.42 -12.95
CA GLY A 91 1.91 8.87 -13.16
C GLY A 91 0.53 9.47 -13.38
N VAL A 92 -0.54 8.73 -13.08
CA VAL A 92 -1.91 9.22 -13.18
C VAL A 92 -2.27 10.00 -11.91
N PHE A 93 -2.73 11.23 -12.11
CA PHE A 93 -3.32 12.07 -11.07
C PHE A 93 -4.82 12.21 -11.31
N ARG A 94 -5.61 12.28 -10.24
CA ARG A 94 -7.05 12.57 -10.32
C ARG A 94 -7.50 13.45 -9.16
N THR A 95 -8.67 14.09 -9.30
CA THR A 95 -9.26 14.92 -8.25
C THR A 95 -10.05 14.14 -7.21
N GLU A 96 -10.53 12.93 -7.55
CA GLU A 96 -11.25 12.09 -6.60
C GLU A 96 -10.27 11.49 -5.58
N PRO A 97 -10.55 11.59 -4.27
CA PRO A 97 -9.71 11.00 -3.24
C PRO A 97 -9.42 9.52 -3.49
N VAL A 98 -8.18 9.12 -3.25
CA VAL A 98 -7.75 7.72 -3.22
C VAL A 98 -7.44 7.37 -1.77
N ALA A 99 -8.09 6.34 -1.23
CA ALA A 99 -7.78 5.88 0.11
C ALA A 99 -6.38 5.25 0.12
N GLU A 100 -5.54 5.64 1.07
CA GLU A 100 -4.17 5.12 1.19
C GLU A 100 -4.15 3.59 1.32
N ARG A 101 -5.07 3.01 2.10
CA ARG A 101 -5.20 1.56 2.25
C ARG A 101 -5.47 0.84 0.92
N ASP A 102 -6.24 1.43 0.01
CA ASP A 102 -6.52 0.83 -1.30
C ASP A 102 -5.26 0.85 -2.18
N ALA A 103 -4.51 1.96 -2.14
CA ALA A 103 -3.26 2.11 -2.85
C ALA A 103 -2.17 1.14 -2.34
N LEU A 104 -2.02 1.01 -1.02
CA LEU A 104 -1.10 0.05 -0.39
C LEU A 104 -1.52 -1.41 -0.63
N THR A 105 -2.82 -1.70 -0.66
CA THR A 105 -3.33 -3.03 -1.04
C THR A 105 -2.99 -3.36 -2.49
N ALA A 106 -3.17 -2.40 -3.41
CA ALA A 106 -2.77 -2.56 -4.80
C ALA A 106 -1.26 -2.79 -4.95
N ALA A 107 -0.44 -2.08 -4.16
CA ALA A 107 1.01 -2.27 -4.14
C ALA A 107 1.41 -3.69 -3.70
N LEU A 108 0.81 -4.21 -2.63
CA LEU A 108 1.05 -5.60 -2.20
C LEU A 108 0.56 -6.62 -3.24
N ALA A 109 -0.55 -6.35 -3.92
CA ALA A 109 -1.08 -7.22 -4.97
C ALA A 109 -0.24 -7.22 -6.26
N ALA A 110 0.49 -6.14 -6.54
CA ALA A 110 1.36 -6.02 -7.70
C ALA A 110 2.67 -6.82 -7.57
N ARG A 111 2.99 -7.34 -6.38
CA ARG A 111 4.20 -8.13 -6.14
C ARG A 111 4.12 -9.48 -6.85
N SER A 112 4.96 -9.65 -7.86
CA SER A 112 5.00 -10.89 -8.65
C SER A 112 5.43 -12.08 -7.79
N GLY A 113 4.76 -13.22 -7.98
CA GLY A 113 5.11 -14.48 -7.31
C GLY A 113 4.72 -14.56 -5.83
N VAL A 114 3.95 -13.59 -5.31
CA VAL A 114 3.46 -13.60 -3.92
C VAL A 114 2.00 -13.18 -3.87
N THR A 115 1.16 -13.98 -3.22
CA THR A 115 -0.21 -13.59 -2.86
C THR A 115 -0.25 -13.08 -1.43
N SER A 116 -0.73 -11.86 -1.21
CA SER A 116 -0.82 -11.25 0.12
C SER A 116 -2.25 -11.26 0.66
N CYS A 117 -2.45 -11.71 1.89
CA CYS A 117 -3.70 -11.59 2.63
C CYS A 117 -3.52 -10.54 3.73
N ILE A 118 -4.35 -9.49 3.73
CA ILE A 118 -4.29 -8.39 4.70
C ILE A 118 -5.47 -8.51 5.67
N TYR A 119 -5.18 -8.42 6.96
CA TYR A 119 -6.16 -8.40 8.04
C TYR A 119 -5.98 -7.09 8.81
N TRP A 120 -6.98 -6.20 8.73
CA TRP A 120 -6.86 -4.82 9.23
C TRP A 120 -7.00 -4.71 10.75
N THR A 121 -7.47 -5.76 11.40
CA THR A 121 -7.69 -5.79 12.84
C THR A 121 -7.29 -7.14 13.44
N ASP A 122 -7.04 -7.16 14.75
CA ASP A 122 -6.76 -8.39 15.48
C ASP A 122 -7.92 -9.39 15.35
N ARG A 123 -9.16 -8.89 15.32
CA ARG A 123 -10.36 -9.72 15.10
C ARG A 123 -10.32 -10.42 13.74
N ASP A 124 -9.96 -9.71 12.68
CA ASP A 124 -9.89 -10.28 11.33
C ASP A 124 -8.78 -11.34 11.25
N ALA A 125 -7.63 -11.07 11.87
CA ALA A 125 -6.50 -11.99 11.92
C ALA A 125 -6.82 -13.26 12.73
N ILE A 126 -7.44 -13.12 13.91
CA ILE A 126 -7.91 -14.24 14.73
C ILE A 126 -8.94 -15.07 13.95
N GLY A 127 -9.93 -14.43 13.35
CA GLY A 127 -10.94 -15.13 12.54
C GLY A 127 -10.33 -15.89 11.38
N ALA A 128 -9.34 -15.30 10.69
CA ALA A 128 -8.61 -15.97 9.61
C ALA A 128 -7.82 -17.19 10.10
N PHE A 129 -7.12 -17.07 11.25
CA PHE A 129 -6.45 -18.19 11.91
C PHE A 129 -7.43 -19.30 12.28
N GLU A 130 -8.62 -18.96 12.81
CA GLU A 130 -9.69 -19.91 13.15
C GLU A 130 -10.33 -20.56 11.92
N GLY A 131 -10.02 -20.09 10.72
CA GLY A 131 -10.41 -20.70 9.45
C GLY A 131 -11.49 -19.95 8.68
N ALA A 132 -11.80 -18.70 9.05
CA ALA A 132 -12.73 -17.87 8.29
C ALA A 132 -12.20 -17.47 6.90
N ASP A 133 -10.87 -17.48 6.70
CA ASP A 133 -10.26 -17.18 5.40
C ASP A 133 -9.83 -18.47 4.67
N PRO A 134 -10.54 -18.87 3.60
CA PRO A 134 -10.21 -20.09 2.85
C PRO A 134 -8.85 -20.01 2.12
N ARG A 135 -8.24 -18.83 1.98
CA ARG A 135 -6.93 -18.64 1.34
C ARG A 135 -5.77 -19.11 2.22
N ILE A 136 -6.00 -19.22 3.54
CA ILE A 136 -5.01 -19.75 4.48
C ILE A 136 -5.54 -20.93 5.32
N ALA A 137 -6.83 -21.25 5.23
CA ALA A 137 -7.45 -22.34 5.95
C ALA A 137 -7.23 -23.72 5.28
N GLY A 138 -7.32 -24.78 6.08
CA GLY A 138 -7.25 -26.16 5.61
C GLY A 138 -5.85 -26.78 5.70
N LYS A 139 -5.80 -28.12 5.63
CA LYS A 139 -4.57 -28.90 5.90
C LYS A 139 -3.43 -28.58 4.91
N ALA A 140 -3.75 -28.33 3.65
CA ALA A 140 -2.77 -28.00 2.62
C ALA A 140 -2.09 -26.64 2.85
N LEU A 141 -2.77 -25.73 3.56
CA LEU A 141 -2.33 -24.37 3.84
C LEU A 141 -1.86 -24.22 5.30
N TRP A 142 -1.54 -25.33 5.96
CA TRP A 142 -1.09 -25.35 7.35
C TRP A 142 0.04 -24.37 7.63
N TRP A 143 1.04 -24.27 6.75
CA TRP A 143 2.18 -23.38 6.93
C TRP A 143 1.79 -21.89 6.88
N ALA A 144 0.80 -21.53 6.06
CA ALA A 144 0.27 -20.17 6.01
C ALA A 144 -0.42 -19.81 7.32
N ARG A 145 -1.30 -20.70 7.80
CA ARG A 145 -1.98 -20.53 9.08
C ARG A 145 -0.99 -20.51 10.26
N ARG A 146 0.05 -21.34 10.21
CA ARG A 146 1.10 -21.38 11.23
C ARG A 146 1.90 -20.09 11.27
N ALA A 147 2.27 -19.51 10.12
CA ALA A 147 2.95 -18.22 10.08
C ALA A 147 2.12 -17.11 10.76
N LEU A 148 0.81 -17.07 10.49
CA LEU A 148 -0.09 -16.11 11.16
C LEU A 148 -0.17 -16.38 12.67
N TYR A 149 -0.28 -17.64 13.08
CA TYR A 149 -0.30 -18.02 14.49
C TYR A 149 0.96 -17.58 15.24
N GLU A 150 2.15 -17.87 14.69
CA GLU A 150 3.42 -17.49 15.30
C GLU A 150 3.49 -15.98 15.53
N GLN A 151 2.98 -15.19 14.58
CA GLN A 151 2.90 -13.73 14.73
C GLN A 151 1.91 -13.30 15.82
N LEU A 152 0.74 -13.94 15.92
CA LEU A 152 -0.26 -13.62 16.94
C LEU A 152 0.21 -13.98 18.36
N VAL A 153 0.99 -15.05 18.51
CA VAL A 153 1.61 -15.42 19.79
C VAL A 153 2.74 -14.47 20.15
N GLU A 154 3.62 -14.13 19.20
CA GLU A 154 4.71 -13.17 19.43
C GLU A 154 4.19 -11.80 19.93
N LEU A 155 2.99 -11.42 19.50
CA LEU A 155 2.34 -10.17 19.87
C LEU A 155 1.43 -10.29 21.10
N GLU A 156 1.44 -11.44 21.77
CA GLU A 156 0.59 -11.74 22.94
C GLU A 156 -0.92 -11.57 22.67
N VAL A 157 -1.33 -11.65 21.39
CA VAL A 157 -2.74 -11.61 20.98
C VAL A 157 -3.41 -12.94 21.23
N LEU A 158 -2.67 -14.03 21.03
CA LEU A 158 -3.02 -15.38 21.47
C LEU A 158 -2.05 -15.83 22.56
N ALA A 159 -2.55 -16.63 23.51
CA ALA A 159 -1.68 -17.31 24.45
C ALA A 159 -0.87 -18.41 23.74
N ASP A 160 0.35 -18.64 24.20
CA ASP A 160 1.17 -19.78 23.77
C ASP A 160 0.59 -21.06 24.39
N ASP A 161 -0.21 -21.79 23.62
CA ASP A 161 -0.71 -23.11 23.98
C ASP A 161 0.33 -24.15 23.54
N ASN A 162 1.28 -24.40 24.44
CA ASN A 162 2.42 -25.34 24.29
C ASN A 162 2.00 -26.80 24.46
#